data_AF-A0A9D6XWB9-F1
#
_entry.id   AF-A0A9D6XWB9-F1
#
_cell.length_a   1.000
_cell.length_b   1.000
_cell.length_c   1.000
_cell.angle_alpha   90.00
_cell.angle_beta   90.00
_cell.angle_gamma   90.00
#
_symmetry.space_group_name_H-M   'P 1'
#
loop_
_entity.id
_entity.type
_entity.pdbx_description
1 polymer ?
#
loop_
_entity_poly.entity_id
_entity_poly.type
_entity_poly.pdbx_seq_one_letter_code
_entity_poly.pdbx_strand_id
1 'polypeptide(L)'
;MSPKLLNTRCLMLSLALTVAASAFANPAHKMLSAMSEQERARAMTGFLRESGESCDSATRTFYQGSEKNGNAHWAVACKNGQSYLIQVMNDSTGSTRILDCKVLKAVARSECFKKYK
;
A
#
# COMPACT_ATOMS: atom_id res chain seq x y z
N MET A 1 -39.88 -50.69 -30.22
CA MET A 1 -40.36 -50.63 -28.84
C MET A 1 -39.41 -49.71 -28.08
N SER A 2 -39.78 -48.44 -27.90
CA SER A 2 -38.96 -47.41 -27.25
C SER A 2 -39.26 -47.37 -25.75
N PRO A 3 -38.26 -47.23 -24.86
CA PRO A 3 -38.48 -46.68 -23.54
C PRO A 3 -38.10 -45.18 -23.50
N LYS A 4 -38.93 -44.45 -22.77
CA LYS A 4 -39.03 -43.00 -22.69
C LYS A 4 -37.90 -42.41 -21.83
N LEU A 5 -37.34 -41.28 -22.28
CA LEU A 5 -36.64 -40.32 -21.42
C LEU A 5 -37.64 -39.69 -20.44
N LEU A 6 -37.39 -39.79 -19.12
CA LEU A 6 -37.58 -38.71 -18.13
C LEU A 6 -37.23 -39.23 -16.72
N ASN A 7 -36.19 -38.69 -16.08
CA ASN A 7 -36.43 -37.85 -14.90
C ASN A 7 -35.16 -37.14 -14.41
N THR A 8 -35.16 -35.86 -14.71
CA THR A 8 -34.46 -34.74 -14.10
C THR A 8 -34.30 -34.89 -12.58
N ARG A 9 -33.05 -34.82 -12.09
CA ARG A 9 -32.62 -34.02 -10.92
C ARG A 9 -31.09 -34.12 -10.79
N CYS A 10 -30.38 -33.35 -11.61
CA CYS A 10 -29.02 -32.94 -11.26
C CYS A 10 -29.16 -31.86 -10.19
N LEU A 11 -29.09 -32.24 -8.91
CA LEU A 11 -28.99 -31.28 -7.81
C LEU A 11 -27.56 -30.70 -7.87
N MET A 12 -27.35 -29.74 -8.76
CA MET A 12 -26.09 -29.00 -8.86
C MET A 12 -25.97 -28.09 -7.65
N LEU A 13 -25.21 -28.53 -6.64
CA LEU A 13 -24.80 -27.71 -5.50
C LEU A 13 -23.78 -26.68 -6.00
N SER A 14 -24.24 -25.60 -6.63
CA SER A 14 -23.36 -24.51 -7.06
C SER A 14 -22.97 -23.67 -5.84
N LEU A 15 -21.87 -24.05 -5.18
CA LEU A 15 -21.15 -23.19 -4.25
C LEU A 15 -20.53 -22.05 -5.04
N ALA A 16 -21.27 -20.96 -5.22
CA ALA A 16 -20.76 -19.74 -5.83
C ALA A 16 -19.69 -19.15 -4.90
N LEU A 17 -18.41 -19.46 -5.17
CA LEU A 17 -17.27 -18.82 -4.53
C LEU A 17 -17.17 -17.40 -5.09
N THR A 18 -17.90 -16.46 -4.50
CA THR A 18 -17.78 -15.04 -4.80
C THR A 18 -16.43 -14.56 -4.27
N VAL A 19 -15.38 -14.67 -5.08
CA VAL A 19 -14.11 -13.98 -4.82
C VAL A 19 -14.39 -12.49 -5.00
N ALA A 20 -14.75 -11.81 -3.91
CA ALA A 20 -14.70 -10.36 -3.85
C ALA A 20 -13.22 -9.95 -3.94
N ALA A 21 -12.70 -9.81 -5.16
CA ALA A 21 -11.42 -9.18 -5.38
C ALA A 21 -11.57 -7.72 -4.94
N SER A 22 -11.02 -7.37 -3.77
CA SER A 22 -10.90 -5.98 -3.35
C SER A 22 -10.05 -5.24 -4.38
N ALA A 23 -10.69 -4.59 -5.34
CA ALA A 23 -10.09 -3.87 -6.46
C ALA A 23 -9.22 -2.65 -6.06
N PHE A 24 -8.96 -2.46 -4.76
CA PHE A 24 -8.19 -1.36 -4.18
C PHE A 24 -7.04 -1.83 -3.28
N ALA A 25 -6.65 -3.11 -3.38
CA ALA A 25 -5.48 -3.58 -2.64
C ALA A 25 -4.19 -3.17 -3.38
N ASN A 26 -3.62 -2.02 -3.02
CA ASN A 26 -2.31 -1.59 -3.48
C ASN A 26 -1.24 -2.65 -3.14
N PRO A 27 -0.65 -3.34 -4.14
CA PRO A 27 0.23 -4.49 -3.89
C PRO A 27 1.49 -4.11 -3.12
N ALA A 28 2.13 -2.99 -3.47
CA ALA A 28 3.33 -2.51 -2.79
C ALA A 28 3.02 -2.09 -1.35
N HIS A 29 1.89 -1.40 -1.11
CA HIS A 29 1.42 -1.11 0.24
C HIS A 29 1.17 -2.39 1.05
N LYS A 30 0.55 -3.42 0.44
CA LYS A 30 0.31 -4.70 1.10
C LYS A 30 1.62 -5.35 1.54
N MET A 31 2.66 -5.30 0.69
CA MET A 31 3.99 -5.80 1.03
C MET A 31 4.61 -5.00 2.19
N LEU A 32 4.62 -3.67 2.12
CA LEU A 32 5.14 -2.80 3.20
C LEU A 32 4.42 -3.02 4.54
N SER A 33 3.11 -3.27 4.48
CA SER A 33 2.28 -3.48 5.68
C SER A 33 2.51 -4.85 6.31
N ALA A 34 2.94 -5.85 5.53
CA ALA A 34 3.26 -7.18 6.02
C ALA A 34 4.65 -7.26 6.68
N MET A 35 5.52 -6.29 6.42
CA MET A 35 6.85 -6.20 7.04
C MET A 35 6.76 -5.79 8.52
N SER A 36 7.71 -6.28 9.32
CA SER A 36 7.98 -5.67 10.63
C SER A 36 8.41 -4.21 10.47
N GLU A 37 8.28 -3.40 11.53
CA GLU A 37 8.76 -2.01 11.52
C GLU A 37 10.23 -1.92 11.12
N GLN A 38 11.06 -2.84 11.62
CA GLN A 38 12.49 -2.84 11.36
C GLN A 38 12.80 -3.19 9.89
N GLU A 39 12.14 -4.20 9.32
CA GLU A 39 12.31 -4.56 7.91
C GLU A 39 11.83 -3.43 7.00
N ARG A 40 10.66 -2.85 7.30
CA ARG A 40 10.11 -1.73 6.54
C ARG A 40 11.01 -0.50 6.60
N ALA A 41 11.56 -0.16 7.78
CA ALA A 41 12.50 0.93 7.93
C ALA A 41 13.77 0.71 7.10
N ARG A 42 14.33 -0.51 7.09
CA ARG A 42 15.48 -0.85 6.23
C ARG A 42 15.15 -0.72 4.74
N ALA A 43 14.02 -1.27 4.31
CA ALA A 43 13.57 -1.19 2.92
C ALA A 43 13.38 0.27 2.47
N MET A 44 12.72 1.09 3.29
CA MET A 44 12.51 2.52 2.99
C MET A 44 13.80 3.33 3.03
N THR A 45 14.77 2.96 3.87
CA THR A 45 16.11 3.56 3.86
C THR A 45 16.82 3.29 2.52
N GLY A 46 16.80 2.04 2.06
CA GLY A 46 17.37 1.67 0.76
C GLY A 46 16.73 2.45 -0.38
N PHE A 47 15.39 2.43 -0.42
CA PHE A 47 14.61 3.14 -1.44
C PHE A 47 14.89 4.65 -1.48
N LEU A 48 14.92 5.32 -0.32
CA LEU A 48 15.21 6.77 -0.25
C LEU A 48 16.62 7.06 -0.79
N ARG A 49 17.62 6.27 -0.39
CA ARG A 49 19.00 6.44 -0.86
C ARG A 49 19.15 6.19 -2.36
N GLU A 50 18.50 5.15 -2.89
CA GLU A 50 18.48 4.86 -4.33
C GLU A 50 17.78 5.97 -5.13
N SER A 51 16.83 6.66 -4.51
CA SER A 51 16.14 7.82 -5.08
C SER A 51 16.94 9.13 -4.96
N GLY A 52 18.15 9.09 -4.39
CA GLY A 52 19.01 10.27 -4.21
C GLY A 52 18.73 11.08 -2.95
N GLU A 53 17.84 10.63 -2.07
CA GLU A 53 17.47 11.33 -0.85
C GLU A 53 18.45 11.04 0.30
N SER A 54 18.64 12.04 1.17
CA SER A 54 19.51 11.92 2.34
C SER A 54 18.78 11.22 3.49
N CYS A 55 18.99 9.91 3.62
CA CYS A 55 18.52 9.13 4.77
C CYS A 55 19.52 8.03 5.14
N ASP A 56 20.33 8.27 6.18
CA ASP A 56 21.33 7.28 6.63
C ASP A 56 20.68 5.99 7.15
N SER A 57 19.65 6.18 7.97
CA SER A 57 18.83 5.11 8.55
C SER A 57 17.47 5.69 8.92
N ALA A 58 16.40 5.07 8.44
CA ALA A 58 15.07 5.31 8.96
C ALA A 58 15.01 4.85 10.43
N THR A 59 14.43 5.68 11.29
CA THR A 59 14.22 5.40 12.71
C THR A 59 12.75 5.15 13.03
N ARG A 60 11.84 5.57 12.14
CA ARG A 60 10.40 5.37 12.25
C ARG A 60 9.76 5.43 10.87
N THR A 61 8.80 4.56 10.65
CA THR A 61 7.88 4.58 9.52
C THR A 61 6.45 4.77 10.02
N PHE A 62 5.59 5.38 9.22
CA PHE A 62 4.24 5.71 9.63
C PHE A 62 3.28 5.73 8.46
N TYR A 63 2.32 4.82 8.45
CA TYR A 63 1.25 4.80 7.46
C TYR A 63 0.20 5.88 7.78
N GLN A 64 0.06 6.91 6.94
CA GLN A 64 -0.96 7.96 7.13
C GLN A 64 -2.36 7.50 6.71
N GLY A 65 -2.45 6.62 5.72
CA GLY A 65 -3.71 6.19 5.13
C GLY A 65 -3.60 6.02 3.62
N SER A 66 -4.70 5.60 3.00
CA SER A 66 -4.83 5.50 1.55
C SER A 66 -5.90 6.47 1.04
N GLU A 67 -5.69 6.98 -0.16
CA GLU A 67 -6.67 7.72 -0.93
C GLU A 67 -7.77 6.81 -1.49
N LYS A 68 -8.86 7.41 -2.00
CA LYS A 68 -9.97 6.68 -2.65
C LYS A 68 -9.54 5.84 -3.86
N ASN A 69 -8.47 6.22 -4.54
CA ASN A 69 -7.90 5.48 -5.67
C ASN A 69 -6.96 4.34 -5.22
N GLY A 70 -6.73 4.17 -3.91
CA GLY A 70 -5.85 3.16 -3.34
C GLY A 70 -4.39 3.58 -3.16
N ASN A 71 -3.99 4.79 -3.57
CA ASN A 71 -2.64 5.29 -3.31
C ASN A 71 -2.39 5.38 -1.81
N ALA A 72 -1.30 4.79 -1.33
CA ALA A 72 -0.98 4.72 0.09
C ALA A 72 0.10 5.74 0.45
N HIS A 73 0.02 6.32 1.64
CA HIS A 73 0.95 7.35 2.09
C HIS A 73 1.72 6.90 3.32
N TRP A 74 3.05 6.91 3.21
CA TRP A 74 3.97 6.50 4.26
C TRP A 74 4.95 7.61 4.59
N ALA A 75 5.00 8.03 5.85
CA ALA A 75 6.04 8.91 6.32
C ALA A 75 7.22 8.12 6.89
N VAL A 76 8.42 8.65 6.69
CA VAL A 76 9.69 8.08 7.16
C VAL A 76 10.47 9.16 7.87
N ALA A 77 10.90 8.88 9.10
CA ALA A 77 11.83 9.73 9.84
C ALA A 77 13.23 9.12 9.75
N CYS A 78 14.22 9.95 9.44
CA CYS A 78 15.61 9.53 9.29
C CYS A 78 16.45 10.02 10.49
N LYS A 79 17.49 9.27 10.84
CA LYS A 79 18.39 9.58 11.95
C LYS A 79 19.08 10.95 11.82
N ASN A 80 19.34 11.38 10.59
CA ASN A 80 19.92 12.69 10.26
C ASN A 80 18.92 13.87 10.43
N GLY A 81 17.72 13.62 10.94
CA GLY A 81 16.70 14.64 11.19
C GLY A 81 15.83 14.99 9.98
N GLN A 82 16.08 14.38 8.81
CA GLN A 82 15.19 14.52 7.66
C GLN A 82 13.95 13.64 7.81
N SER A 83 12.89 14.00 7.10
CA SER A 83 11.68 13.19 7.03
C SER A 83 11.03 13.35 5.68
N TYR A 84 10.45 12.25 5.21
CA TYR A 84 9.90 12.15 3.86
C TYR A 84 8.49 11.58 3.91
N LEU A 85 7.61 12.09 3.05
CA LEU A 85 6.36 11.45 2.68
C LEU A 85 6.56 10.70 1.37
N ILE A 86 6.28 9.40 1.39
CA ILE A 86 6.31 8.52 0.23
C ILE A 86 4.85 8.18 -0.12
N GLN A 87 4.39 8.65 -1.27
CA GLN A 87 3.16 8.18 -1.88
C GLN A 87 3.49 6.95 -2.72
N VAL A 88 2.85 5.83 -2.40
CA VAL A 88 2.92 4.56 -3.13
C VAL A 88 1.67 4.46 -3.98
N MET A 89 1.83 4.51 -5.29
CA MET A 89 0.72 4.47 -6.24
C MET A 89 0.09 3.08 -6.28
N ASN A 90 -1.23 3.02 -6.48
CA ASN A 90 -1.96 1.77 -6.68
C ASN A 90 -1.82 1.27 -8.11
N ASP A 91 -0.60 0.95 -8.52
CA ASP A 91 -0.28 0.31 -9.79
C ASP A 91 0.51 -0.98 -9.59
N SER A 92 0.70 -1.75 -10.67
CA SER A 92 1.36 -3.06 -10.63
C SER A 92 2.84 -2.99 -10.23
N THR A 93 3.47 -1.83 -10.40
CA THR A 93 4.89 -1.61 -10.08
C THR A 93 5.10 -0.96 -8.72
N GLY A 94 4.02 -0.47 -8.09
CA GLY A 94 4.09 0.32 -6.86
C GLY A 94 4.85 1.62 -7.06
N SER A 95 4.67 2.30 -8.20
CA SER A 95 5.41 3.54 -8.49
C SER A 95 5.27 4.56 -7.36
N THR A 96 6.28 5.40 -7.17
CA THR A 96 6.38 6.24 -5.96
C THR A 96 6.63 7.70 -6.26
N ARG A 97 6.13 8.56 -5.38
CA ARG A 97 6.52 9.97 -5.28
C ARG A 97 7.06 10.25 -3.89
N ILE A 98 8.14 11.02 -3.81
CA ILE A 98 8.77 11.42 -2.55
C ILE A 98 8.60 12.92 -2.37
N LEU A 99 8.27 13.34 -1.15
CA LEU A 99 8.19 14.74 -0.78
C LEU A 99 8.86 14.96 0.58
N ASP A 100 9.74 15.96 0.67
CA ASP A 100 10.30 16.40 1.95
C ASP A 100 9.18 16.94 2.87
N CYS A 101 9.16 16.50 4.12
CA CYS A 101 8.12 16.85 5.07
C CYS A 101 8.09 18.34 5.44
N LYS A 102 9.23 19.04 5.41
CA LYS A 102 9.30 20.49 5.61
C LYS A 102 8.67 21.21 4.42
N VAL A 103 8.90 20.73 3.20
CA VAL A 103 8.25 21.25 1.99
C VAL A 103 6.74 21.03 2.04
N LEU A 104 6.29 19.82 2.40
CA LEU A 104 4.86 19.52 2.59
C LEU A 104 4.21 20.46 3.61
N LYS A 105 4.87 20.68 4.74
CA LYS A 105 4.39 21.59 5.79
C LYS A 105 4.32 23.04 5.30
N ALA A 106 5.34 23.50 4.58
CA ALA A 106 5.41 24.88 4.09
C ALA A 106 4.33 25.17 3.04
N VAL A 107 4.10 24.24 2.10
CA VAL A 107 3.21 24.46 0.95
C VAL A 107 1.77 24.05 1.24
N ALA A 108 1.57 22.85 1.79
CA ALA A 108 0.23 22.28 1.99
C ALA A 108 -0.29 22.42 3.42
N ARG A 109 0.51 22.95 4.35
CA ARG A 109 0.19 23.03 5.80
C ARG A 109 -0.19 21.66 6.39
N SER A 110 0.36 20.59 5.82
CA SER A 110 0.10 19.21 6.22
C SER A 110 1.29 18.62 6.98
N GLU A 111 1.03 17.60 7.79
CA GLU A 111 2.02 16.95 8.64
C GLU A 111 2.27 15.52 8.19
N CYS A 112 3.54 15.13 8.09
CA CYS A 112 3.91 13.77 7.69
C CYS A 112 3.49 12.68 8.68
N PHE A 113 3.47 12.96 9.99
CA PHE A 113 3.21 11.93 11.00
C PHE A 113 1.81 12.04 11.59
N LYS A 114 0.82 12.21 10.71
CA LYS A 114 -0.59 12.36 11.08
C LYS A 114 -1.47 11.48 10.20
N LYS A 115 -2.44 10.80 10.80
CA LYS A 115 -3.43 10.02 10.04
C LYS A 115 -4.29 10.95 9.17
N TYR A 116 -4.67 10.48 8.00
CA TYR A 116 -5.75 11.09 7.23
C TYR A 116 -7.04 11.04 8.05
N LYS A 117 -7.83 12.12 7.93
CA LYS A 117 -9.15 12.23 8.55
C LYS A 117 -10.23 11.75 7.60
#